data_AF-A0A4R4ZB99-F1
#
_entry.id   AF-A0A4R4ZB99-F1
#
_cell.length_a   1.000
_cell.length_b   1.000
_cell.length_c   1.000
_cell.angle_alpha   90.00
_cell.angle_beta   90.00
_cell.angle_gamma   90.00
#
_symmetry.space_group_name_H-M   'P 1'
#
loop_
_entity.id
_entity.type
_entity.pdbx_description
1 polymer ?
#
loop_
_entity_poly.entity_id
_entity_poly.type
_entity_poly.pdbx_seq_one_letter_code
_entity_poly.pdbx_strand_id
1 'polypeptide(L)' 'MKVGSAAKSIVAAASAGTASLFTAMGDNVIVTGEWVTIALAVLGALGITYAVPNAAKSDQR' A
#
# COMPACT_ATOMS: atom_id res chain seq x y z
N MET A 1 18.64 7.08 -11.87
CA MET A 1 17.54 7.93 -11.34
C MET A 1 17.18 7.44 -9.96
N LYS A 2 17.50 8.19 -8.89
CA LYS A 2 17.18 7.79 -7.51
C LYS A 2 15.77 8.26 -7.18
N VAL A 3 14.76 7.49 -7.57
CA VAL A 3 13.38 7.73 -7.10
C VAL A 3 13.39 7.59 -5.58
N GLY A 4 13.07 8.68 -4.87
CA GLY A 4 13.09 8.70 -3.40
C GLY A 4 12.17 7.63 -2.81
N SER A 5 12.58 7.02 -1.69
CA SER A 5 11.83 5.93 -1.04
C SER A 5 10.36 6.27 -0.79
N ALA A 6 10.06 7.54 -0.48
CA ALA A 6 8.70 8.05 -0.29
C ALA A 6 7.88 8.07 -1.60
N ALA A 7 8.49 8.40 -2.74
CA ALA A 7 7.79 8.34 -4.02
C ALA A 7 7.45 6.90 -4.41
N LYS A 8 8.34 5.95 -4.10
CA LYS A 8 8.11 4.53 -4.37
C LYS A 8 6.96 3.96 -3.52
N SER A 9 6.84 4.41 -2.27
CA SER A 9 5.74 4.00 -1.40
C SER A 9 4.41 4.64 -1.75
N ILE A 10 4.40 5.91 -2.19
CA ILE A 10 3.16 6.57 -2.66
C ILE A 10 2.63 5.87 -3.91
N VAL A 11 3.50 5.55 -4.88
CA VAL A 11 3.09 4.83 -6.11
C VAL A 11 2.62 3.41 -5.79
N ALA A 12 3.26 2.73 -4.85
CA ALA A 12 2.83 1.40 -4.40
C ALA A 12 1.49 1.44 -3.65
N ALA A 13 1.28 2.42 -2.78
CA ALA A 13 0.01 2.62 -2.08
C ALA A 13 -1.13 2.98 -3.04
N ALA A 14 -0.86 3.85 -4.02
CA ALA A 14 -1.84 4.24 -5.03
C ALA A 14 -2.24 3.07 -5.93
N SER A 15 -1.27 2.26 -6.37
CA SER A 15 -1.55 1.06 -7.18
C SER A 15 -2.29 -0.02 -6.38
N ALA A 16 -1.89 -0.28 -5.13
CA ALA A 16 -2.60 -1.20 -4.24
C ALA A 16 -4.04 -0.73 -3.95
N GLY A 17 -4.23 0.54 -3.63
CA GLY A 17 -5.54 1.15 -3.41
C GLY A 17 -6.44 1.02 -4.65
N THR A 18 -5.91 1.33 -5.83
CA THR A 18 -6.65 1.22 -7.10
C THR A 18 -7.05 -0.22 -7.41
N ALA A 19 -6.13 -1.18 -7.22
CA ALA A 19 -6.42 -2.61 -7.42
C ALA A 19 -7.51 -3.13 -6.47
N SER A 20 -7.47 -2.69 -5.21
CA SER A 20 -8.48 -3.07 -4.22
C SER A 20 -9.85 -2.40 -4.45
N LEU A 21 -9.88 -1.16 -4.97
CA LEU A 21 -11.12 -0.55 -5.45
C LEU A 21 -11.72 -1.30 -6.64
N PHE A 22 -10.88 -1.79 -7.56
CA PHE A 22 -11.35 -2.54 -8.73
C PHE A 22 -12.00 -3.87 -8.33
N THR A 23 -11.47 -4.52 -7.28
CA THR A 23 -12.10 -5.70 -6.66
C THR A 23 -13.46 -5.34 -6.07
N ALA A 24 -13.55 -4.24 -5.33
CA ALA A 24 -14.79 -3.81 -4.68
C ALA A 24 -15.85 -3.25 -5.65
N MET A 25 -15.49 -2.93 -6.91
CA MET A 25 -16.45 -2.58 -7.96
C MET A 25 -17.10 -3.80 -8.63
N GLY A 26 -16.61 -5.01 -8.35
CA GLY A 26 -17.15 -6.24 -8.93
C GLY A 26 -18.55 -6.59 -8.43
N ASP A 27 -18.86 -6.21 -7.20
CA ASP A 27 -20.18 -6.32 -6.59
C ASP A 27 -20.51 -4.91 -6.11
N ASN A 28 -21.59 -4.28 -6.61
CA ASN A 28 -21.83 -2.83 -6.56
C ASN A 28 -22.12 -2.27 -5.13
N VAL A 29 -21.67 -2.97 -4.10
CA VAL A 29 -21.88 -2.74 -2.68
C VAL A 29 -20.56 -3.01 -1.96
N ILE A 30 -19.87 -1.97 -1.52
CA ILE A 30 -18.69 -2.14 -0.65
C ILE A 30 -19.17 -2.47 0.76
N VAL A 31 -19.05 -3.73 1.16
CA VAL A 31 -19.40 -4.20 2.51
C VAL A 31 -18.27 -3.85 3.49
N THR A 32 -18.57 -3.74 4.78
CA THR A 32 -17.60 -3.37 5.83
C THR A 32 -16.32 -4.24 5.82
N GLY A 33 -16.42 -5.52 5.41
CA GLY A 33 -15.26 -6.41 5.28
C GLY A 33 -14.31 -6.04 4.13
N GLU A 34 -14.82 -5.44 3.05
CA GLU A 34 -14.03 -5.02 1.90
C GLU A 34 -13.26 -3.74 2.20
N TRP A 35 -13.83 -2.83 3.00
CA TRP A 35 -13.09 -1.67 3.54
C TRP A 35 -11.88 -2.07 4.37
N VAL A 36 -12.02 -3.11 5.19
CA VAL A 36 -10.91 -3.65 5.99
C VAL A 36 -9.86 -4.28 5.06
N THR A 37 -10.28 -5.00 4.03
CA THR A 37 -9.38 -5.59 3.03
C THR A 37 -8.60 -4.53 2.25
N ILE A 38 -9.28 -3.46 1.80
CA ILE A 38 -8.65 -2.31 1.13
C ILE A 38 -7.64 -1.63 2.07
N ALA A 39 -8.04 -1.36 3.32
CA ALA A 39 -7.16 -0.73 4.30
C ALA A 39 -5.92 -1.59 4.61
N LEU A 40 -6.10 -2.90 4.79
CA LEU A 40 -5.00 -3.84 5.00
C LEU A 40 -4.08 -3.94 3.77
N ALA A 41 -4.65 -3.92 2.56
CA ALA A 41 -3.86 -3.92 1.33
C ALA A 41 -3.01 -2.66 1.20
N VAL A 42 -3.58 -1.48 1.48
CA VAL A 42 -2.86 -0.20 1.45
C VAL A 42 -1.78 -0.15 2.54
N LEU A 43 -2.11 -0.54 3.77
CA LEU A 43 -1.16 -0.58 4.88
C LEU A 43 -0.05 -1.61 4.67
N GLY A 44 -0.38 -2.79 4.12
CA GLY A 44 0.60 -3.80 3.75
C GLY A 44 1.55 -3.32 2.65
N ALA A 45 1.02 -2.68 1.60
CA ALA A 45 1.83 -2.08 0.53
C ALA A 45 2.74 -0.98 1.07
N LEU A 46 2.23 -0.10 1.93
CA LEU A 46 3.03 0.94 2.60
C LEU A 46 4.11 0.33 3.51
N GLY A 47 3.78 -0.70 4.28
CA GLY A 47 4.73 -1.41 5.14
C GLY A 47 5.89 -2.01 4.33
N ILE A 48 5.58 -2.73 3.25
CA ILE A 48 6.59 -3.38 2.40
C ILE A 48 7.46 -2.37 1.65
N THR A 49 6.87 -1.28 1.15
CA THR A 49 7.58 -0.34 0.28
C THR A 49 8.24 0.83 1.00
N TYR A 50 7.75 1.20 2.19
CA TYR A 50 8.32 2.29 3.00
C TYR A 50 8.99 1.79 4.27
N ALA A 51 8.29 1.00 5.09
CA ALA A 51 8.78 0.62 6.41
C ALA A 51 9.96 -0.37 6.35
N VAL A 52 9.89 -1.40 5.51
CA VAL A 52 10.96 -2.42 5.37
C VAL A 52 12.31 -1.81 4.93
N PRO A 53 12.38 -1.00 3.86
CA PRO A 53 13.66 -0.43 3.42
C PRO A 53 14.20 0.64 4.39
N ASN A 54 13.32 1.35 5.09
CA ASN A 54 13.73 2.39 6.04
C ASN A 54 14.22 1.78 7.37
N ALA A 55 13.64 0.67 7.83
CA ALA A 55 14.09 -0.08 8.99
C ALA A 55 15.50 -0.69 8.78
N ALA A 56 15.78 -1.22 7.59
CA ALA A 56 17.11 -1.73 7.24
C ALA A 56 18.19 -0.62 7.23
N LYS A 57 17.82 0.63 7.01
CA LYS A 57 18.75 1.78 7.09
C LYS A 57 18.98 2.26 8.52
N SER A 58 17.99 2.14 9.41
CA SER A 58 18.15 2.51 10.82
C SER A 58 19.02 1.52 11.60
N ASP A 59 19.05 0.24 11.21
CA ASP A 59 19.89 -0.79 11.83
C ASP A 59 21.38 -0.69 11.43
N GLN A 60 21.69 0.03 10.34
CA GLN A 60 23.07 0.31 9.90
C GLN A 60 23.71 1.55 10.56
N ARG A 61 23.09 2.16 11.58
CA ARG A 61 23.60 3.36 12.28
C ARG A 61 24.10 3.07 13.68
#